data_AF-X1ACW4-F1
#
_entry.id   AF-X1ACW4-F1
#
_cell.length_a   1.000
_cell.length_b   1.000
_cell.length_c   1.000
_cell.angle_alpha   90.00
_cell.angle_beta   90.00
_cell.angle_gamma   90.00
#
_symmetry.space_group_name_H-M   'P 1'
#
loop_
_entity.id
_entity.type
_entity.pdbx_description
1 polymer ?
#
loop_
_entity_poly.entity_id
_entity_poly.type
_entity_poly.pdbx_seq_one_letter_code
_entity_poly.pdbx_strand_id
1 'polypeptide(L)'
;MTIQAAVLIETLVELGAEVRWSSCNIFSTQDHAAAAIAARGIPVFAWKGETEEEYWWCIEQTLKFPDGRGPHMLVDDGGDITLVVLERHPELIPAIKGVSEETTTGVIRLARMAREGQLPFPAINVNDSVTKSKFDNKYGCRESLADGIKRGTDIMLAGKTVVVAGYGDVGKGSTQSMKGYGAKVIVTEIDPICALQAAMEGYEITTMDEACERGDIFVSATGSKRVITGEHMARMKNNAIVCNIGHFDIEIDVGYLENTPGITEENIKP
;
A
#
# COMPACT_ATOMS: atom_id res chain seq x y z
N MET A 1 8.16 2.35 -7.43
CA MET A 1 9.10 3.25 -8.15
C MET A 1 8.35 4.24 -9.04
N THR A 2 8.08 5.47 -8.57
CA THR A 2 7.26 6.47 -9.29
C THR A 2 8.06 7.70 -9.71
N ILE A 3 7.43 8.64 -10.42
CA ILE A 3 8.01 9.98 -10.69
C ILE A 3 8.35 10.72 -9.39
N GLN A 4 7.55 10.58 -8.34
CA GLN A 4 7.81 11.20 -7.05
C GLN A 4 9.03 10.57 -6.38
N ALA A 5 9.13 9.23 -6.41
CA ALA A 5 10.29 8.51 -5.89
C ALA A 5 11.57 8.85 -6.67
N ALA A 6 11.49 9.10 -7.98
CA ALA A 6 12.61 9.55 -8.78
C ALA A 6 13.23 10.86 -8.23
N VAL A 7 12.39 11.83 -7.82
CA VAL A 7 12.87 13.08 -7.21
C VAL A 7 13.55 12.82 -5.86
N LEU A 8 13.01 11.91 -5.05
CA LEU A 8 13.67 11.49 -3.80
C LEU A 8 15.05 10.87 -4.06
N ILE A 9 15.13 9.94 -5.02
CA ILE A 9 16.38 9.29 -5.41
C ILE A 9 17.42 10.32 -5.87
N GLU A 10 17.04 11.22 -6.78
CA GLU A 10 17.95 12.29 -7.25
C GLU A 10 18.38 13.21 -6.11
N THR A 11 17.50 13.51 -5.16
CA THR A 11 17.84 14.32 -3.97
C THR A 11 18.89 13.62 -3.10
N LEU A 12 18.74 12.31 -2.85
CA LEU A 12 19.73 11.54 -2.08
C LEU A 12 21.09 11.51 -2.78
N VAL A 13 21.10 11.34 -4.11
CA VAL A 13 22.32 11.37 -4.92
C VAL A 13 22.97 12.75 -4.89
N GLU A 14 22.20 13.83 -5.01
CA GLU A 14 22.70 15.21 -4.92
C GLU A 14 23.31 15.51 -3.54
N LEU A 15 22.79 14.89 -2.48
CA LEU A 15 23.36 14.95 -1.13
C LEU A 15 24.60 14.05 -0.95
N GLY A 16 25.03 13.34 -1.99
CA GLY A 16 26.26 12.55 -2.02
C GLY A 16 26.08 11.05 -1.73
N ALA A 17 24.86 10.53 -1.68
CA ALA A 17 24.61 9.11 -1.48
C ALA A 17 24.81 8.28 -2.77
N GLU A 18 25.37 7.08 -2.63
CA GLU A 18 25.29 6.04 -3.66
C GLU A 18 23.98 5.26 -3.44
N VAL A 19 23.06 5.33 -4.40
CA VAL A 19 21.69 4.79 -4.26
C VAL A 19 21.48 3.60 -5.19
N ARG A 20 20.78 2.58 -4.68
CA ARG A 20 20.21 1.46 -5.44
C ARG A 20 18.75 1.35 -5.06
N TRP A 21 17.87 0.99 -5.99
CA TRP A 21 16.41 1.06 -5.74
C TRP A 21 15.62 -0.08 -6.38
N SER A 22 14.59 -0.55 -5.69
CA SER A 22 13.54 -1.43 -6.21
C SER A 22 12.16 -0.92 -5.78
N SER A 23 11.09 -1.41 -6.41
CA SER A 23 9.74 -1.10 -5.96
C SER A 23 9.36 -1.92 -4.72
N CYS A 24 8.39 -1.45 -3.94
CA CYS A 24 7.75 -2.19 -2.84
C CYS A 24 6.40 -2.82 -3.24
N ASN A 25 6.04 -2.72 -4.53
CA ASN A 25 4.82 -3.32 -5.07
C ASN A 25 4.95 -3.56 -6.58
N ILE A 26 4.46 -4.73 -7.01
CA ILE A 26 4.57 -5.23 -8.39
C ILE A 26 3.85 -4.37 -9.44
N PHE A 27 2.84 -3.58 -9.05
CA PHE A 27 2.06 -2.76 -9.97
C PHE A 27 2.28 -1.25 -9.82
N SER A 28 3.06 -0.81 -8.81
CA SER A 28 3.19 0.62 -8.50
C SER A 28 4.24 1.35 -9.35
N THR A 29 5.10 0.61 -10.05
CA THR A 29 6.14 1.22 -10.87
C THR A 29 5.56 2.02 -12.03
N GLN A 30 6.15 3.19 -12.28
CA GLN A 30 5.95 3.97 -13.49
C GLN A 30 7.21 3.80 -14.35
N ASP A 31 7.12 3.01 -15.42
CA ASP A 31 8.30 2.55 -16.17
C ASP A 31 9.15 3.69 -16.73
N HIS A 32 8.51 4.79 -17.16
CA HIS A 32 9.22 5.98 -17.63
C HIS A 32 10.00 6.70 -16.51
N ALA A 33 9.55 6.63 -15.26
CA ALA A 33 10.30 7.12 -14.10
C ALA A 33 11.50 6.22 -13.80
N ALA A 34 11.30 4.89 -13.80
CA ALA A 34 12.38 3.92 -13.62
C ALA A 34 13.45 4.07 -14.71
N ALA A 35 13.04 4.18 -15.97
CA ALA A 35 13.92 4.39 -17.11
C ALA A 35 14.71 5.72 -17.01
N ALA A 36 14.08 6.80 -16.55
CA ALA A 36 14.76 8.08 -16.37
C ALA A 36 15.87 8.00 -15.31
N ILE A 37 15.64 7.32 -14.18
CA ILE A 37 16.67 7.12 -13.17
C ILE A 37 17.78 6.18 -13.66
N ALA A 38 17.42 5.08 -14.32
CA ALA A 38 18.39 4.15 -14.90
C ALA A 38 19.30 4.81 -15.96
N ALA A 39 18.75 5.70 -16.80
CA ALA A 39 19.50 6.44 -17.81
C ALA A 39 20.56 7.39 -17.20
N ARG A 40 20.44 7.74 -15.92
CA ARG A 40 21.44 8.51 -15.17
C ARG A 40 22.54 7.63 -14.56
N GLY A 41 22.50 6.32 -14.79
CA GLY A 41 23.46 5.36 -14.24
C GLY A 41 23.17 4.96 -12.78
N ILE A 42 22.00 5.30 -12.25
CA ILE A 42 21.57 4.89 -10.90
C ILE A 42 20.92 3.50 -11.01
N PRO A 43 21.40 2.47 -10.28
CA PRO A 43 20.83 1.13 -10.34
C PRO A 43 19.38 1.08 -9.84
N VAL A 44 18.45 0.80 -10.77
CA VAL A 44 17.03 0.59 -10.48
C VAL A 44 16.60 -0.77 -11.03
N PHE A 45 15.97 -1.56 -10.18
CA PHE A 45 15.42 -2.88 -10.49
C PHE A 45 13.91 -2.82 -10.21
N ALA A 46 13.16 -2.29 -11.18
CA ALA A 46 11.72 -2.13 -11.04
C ALA A 46 11.04 -1.98 -12.40
N TRP A 47 9.91 -2.66 -12.61
CA TRP A 47 8.99 -2.45 -13.73
C TRP A 47 7.55 -2.68 -13.28
N LYS A 48 6.57 -2.21 -14.08
CA LYS A 48 5.15 -2.45 -13.79
C LYS A 48 4.75 -3.85 -14.24
N GLY A 49 4.07 -4.59 -13.38
CA GLY A 49 3.59 -5.94 -13.65
C GLY A 49 4.66 -7.02 -13.41
N GLU A 50 5.53 -6.81 -12.43
CA GLU A 50 6.44 -7.85 -11.94
C GLU A 50 5.66 -9.09 -11.47
N THR A 51 6.23 -10.27 -11.73
CA THR A 51 5.86 -11.49 -10.98
C THR A 51 6.41 -11.43 -9.55
N GLU A 52 5.89 -12.26 -8.65
CA GLU A 52 6.44 -12.34 -7.28
C GLU A 52 7.93 -12.73 -7.26
N GLU A 53 8.35 -13.64 -8.15
CA GLU A 53 9.76 -14.05 -8.25
C GLU A 53 10.65 -12.85 -8.65
N GLU A 54 10.21 -12.07 -9.63
CA GLU A 54 10.91 -10.87 -10.08
C GLU A 54 10.95 -9.78 -8.99
N TYR A 55 9.86 -9.59 -8.26
CA TYR A 55 9.79 -8.65 -7.14
C TYR A 55 10.87 -8.93 -6.08
N TRP A 56 10.94 -10.18 -5.62
CA TRP A 56 11.96 -10.57 -4.65
C TRP A 56 13.36 -10.50 -5.24
N TRP A 57 13.54 -10.86 -6.52
CA TRP A 57 14.81 -10.69 -7.21
C TRP A 57 15.26 -9.23 -7.28
N CYS A 58 14.34 -8.30 -7.50
CA CYS A 58 14.62 -6.85 -7.53
C CYS A 58 15.13 -6.35 -6.17
N ILE A 59 14.50 -6.76 -5.06
CA ILE A 59 14.97 -6.43 -3.70
C ILE A 59 16.39 -6.96 -3.48
N GLU A 60 16.65 -8.20 -3.89
CA GLU A 60 17.97 -8.84 -3.80
C GLU A 60 19.03 -8.07 -4.61
N GLN A 61 18.69 -7.51 -5.77
CA GLN A 61 19.61 -6.67 -6.54
C GLN A 61 19.89 -5.31 -5.89
N THR A 62 18.89 -4.74 -5.21
CA THR A 62 19.03 -3.47 -4.48
C THR A 62 20.08 -3.57 -3.37
N LEU A 63 20.19 -4.74 -2.70
CA LEU A 63 21.17 -4.98 -1.63
C LEU A 63 22.62 -5.18 -2.14
N LYS A 64 22.82 -5.47 -3.43
CA LYS A 64 24.14 -5.82 -3.99
C LYS A 64 24.97 -4.60 -4.39
N PHE A 65 25.54 -3.91 -3.39
CA PHE A 65 26.53 -2.87 -3.65
C PHE A 65 27.88 -3.46 -4.11
N PRO A 66 28.55 -2.87 -5.12
CA PRO A 66 29.87 -3.32 -5.55
C PRO A 66 30.89 -3.31 -4.40
N ASP A 67 31.75 -4.33 -4.36
CA ASP A 67 32.85 -4.50 -3.40
C ASP A 67 32.42 -4.54 -1.91
N GLY A 68 31.16 -4.91 -1.65
CA GLY A 68 30.62 -5.01 -0.28
C GLY A 68 30.50 -3.65 0.42
N ARG A 69 30.48 -2.55 -0.33
CA ARG A 69 30.44 -1.17 0.19
C ARG A 69 29.08 -0.74 0.75
N GLY A 70 28.10 -1.63 0.85
CA GLY A 70 26.76 -1.28 1.32
C GLY A 70 25.78 -2.46 1.29
N PRO A 71 24.52 -2.23 1.70
CA PRO A 71 23.95 -0.95 2.12
C PRO A 71 24.39 -0.52 3.54
N HIS A 72 24.43 0.79 3.78
CA HIS A 72 24.65 1.37 5.12
C HIS A 72 23.36 1.93 5.74
N MET A 73 22.35 2.21 4.92
CA MET A 73 21.05 2.74 5.33
C MET A 73 19.99 2.05 4.49
N LEU A 74 18.80 1.87 5.06
CA LEU A 74 17.63 1.38 4.35
C LEU A 74 16.55 2.47 4.33
N VAL A 75 15.89 2.61 3.17
CA VAL A 75 14.65 3.37 3.02
C VAL A 75 13.59 2.34 2.62
N ASP A 76 12.61 2.13 3.49
CA ASP A 76 11.65 1.03 3.38
C ASP A 76 10.22 1.57 3.41
N ASP A 77 9.34 0.89 2.68
CA ASP A 77 7.91 1.16 2.59
C ASP A 77 7.17 -0.19 2.62
N GLY A 78 6.74 -0.58 3.82
CA GLY A 78 6.06 -1.85 4.08
C GLY A 78 6.91 -2.87 4.85
N GLY A 79 8.23 -2.70 4.88
CA GLY A 79 9.13 -3.50 5.70
C GLY A 79 9.77 -4.69 4.98
N ASP A 80 9.56 -4.85 3.66
CA ASP A 80 9.99 -6.06 2.95
C ASP A 80 11.51 -6.13 2.76
N ILE A 81 12.17 -5.02 2.43
CA ILE A 81 13.64 -5.01 2.33
C ILE A 81 14.28 -5.22 3.70
N THR A 82 13.67 -4.69 4.77
CA THR A 82 14.09 -4.98 6.15
C THR A 82 14.00 -6.47 6.45
N LEU A 83 12.88 -7.12 6.13
CA LEU A 83 12.70 -8.56 6.35
C LEU A 83 13.73 -9.37 5.54
N VAL A 84 13.95 -9.04 4.26
CA VAL A 84 14.95 -9.71 3.43
C VAL A 84 16.35 -9.61 4.05
N VAL A 85 16.73 -8.43 4.56
CA VAL A 85 18.01 -8.28 5.27
C VAL A 85 18.08 -9.17 6.52
N LEU A 86 17.04 -9.18 7.35
CA LEU A 86 17.06 -9.95 8.60
C LEU A 86 17.05 -11.46 8.39
N GLU A 87 16.30 -11.94 7.40
CA GLU A 87 16.06 -13.37 7.18
C GLU A 87 17.08 -13.99 6.22
N ARG A 88 17.52 -13.25 5.20
CA ARG A 88 18.35 -13.79 4.11
C ARG A 88 19.75 -13.23 4.06
N HIS A 89 19.96 -12.01 4.56
CA HIS A 89 21.27 -11.33 4.56
C HIS A 89 21.74 -10.83 5.93
N PRO A 90 21.71 -11.68 6.98
CA PRO A 90 22.14 -11.26 8.32
C PRO A 90 23.61 -10.79 8.35
N GLU A 91 24.43 -11.21 7.39
CA GLU A 91 25.81 -10.74 7.21
C GLU A 91 25.94 -9.24 6.92
N LEU A 92 24.89 -8.60 6.38
CA LEU A 92 24.88 -7.16 6.08
C LEU A 92 24.56 -6.30 7.31
N ILE A 93 23.92 -6.87 8.32
CA ILE A 93 23.44 -6.17 9.52
C ILE A 93 24.53 -5.31 10.19
N PRO A 94 25.79 -5.77 10.38
CA PRO A 94 26.81 -4.96 11.05
C PRO A 94 27.16 -3.64 10.33
N ALA A 95 26.95 -3.58 9.00
CA ALA A 95 27.21 -2.38 8.20
C ALA A 95 26.05 -1.38 8.26
N ILE A 96 24.82 -1.86 8.44
CA ILE A 96 23.60 -1.04 8.42
C ILE A 96 23.50 -0.19 9.70
N LYS A 97 23.32 1.12 9.50
CA LYS A 97 23.21 2.13 10.56
C LYS A 97 21.77 2.44 10.95
N GLY A 98 20.80 2.09 10.11
CA GLY A 98 19.39 2.18 10.42
C GLY A 98 18.48 2.08 9.20
N VAL A 99 17.18 2.09 9.48
CA VAL A 99 16.10 2.11 8.49
C VAL A 99 15.16 3.29 8.75
N SER A 100 14.69 3.95 7.69
CA SER A 100 13.51 4.83 7.75
C SER A 100 12.32 4.13 7.10
N GLU A 101 11.21 4.03 7.82
CA GLU A 101 10.01 3.32 7.37
C GLU A 101 8.85 4.28 7.10
N GLU A 102 8.29 4.16 5.90
CA GLU A 102 7.36 5.12 5.33
C GLU A 102 5.90 4.85 5.68
N THR A 103 5.48 3.60 5.89
CA THR A 103 4.05 3.27 6.00
C THR A 103 3.65 2.62 7.33
N THR A 104 2.38 2.76 7.69
CA THR A 104 1.81 2.26 8.96
C THR A 104 2.11 0.77 9.16
N THR A 105 2.00 -0.04 8.11
CA THR A 105 2.20 -1.49 8.21
C THR A 105 3.64 -1.86 8.51
N GLY A 106 4.62 -1.24 7.84
CA GLY A 106 6.02 -1.45 8.14
C GLY A 106 6.39 -0.95 9.55
N VAL A 107 5.82 0.18 9.99
CA VAL A 107 5.99 0.66 11.38
C VAL A 107 5.48 -0.35 12.40
N ILE A 108 4.32 -0.96 12.17
CA ILE A 108 3.77 -2.00 13.06
C ILE A 108 4.72 -3.20 13.13
N ARG A 109 5.30 -3.62 11.99
CA ARG A 109 6.31 -4.69 11.93
C ARG A 109 7.56 -4.33 12.73
N LEU A 110 8.13 -3.14 12.52
CA LEU A 110 9.32 -2.65 13.24
C LEU A 110 9.07 -2.51 14.75
N ALA A 111 7.92 -1.97 15.14
CA ALA A 111 7.54 -1.83 16.55
C ALA A 111 7.34 -3.19 17.24
N ARG A 112 6.88 -4.21 16.50
CA ARG A 112 6.85 -5.59 17.00
C ARG A 112 8.26 -6.14 17.19
N MET A 113 9.11 -6.07 16.17
CA MET A 113 10.50 -6.53 16.26
C MET A 113 11.28 -5.85 17.38
N ALA A 114 11.10 -4.54 17.57
CA ALA A 114 11.73 -3.79 18.64
C ALA A 114 11.28 -4.27 20.03
N ARG A 115 9.98 -4.50 20.23
CA ARG A 115 9.44 -5.06 21.49
C ARG A 115 9.94 -6.47 21.77
N GLU A 116 10.15 -7.26 20.74
CA GLU A 116 10.67 -8.64 20.82
C GLU A 116 12.21 -8.69 20.92
N GLY A 117 12.90 -7.53 20.87
CA GLY A 117 14.36 -7.46 20.91
C GLY A 117 15.05 -7.99 19.64
N GLN A 118 14.32 -8.05 18.53
CA GLN A 118 14.77 -8.62 17.25
C GLN A 118 15.22 -7.56 16.24
N LEU A 119 15.05 -6.27 16.53
CA LEU A 119 15.45 -5.19 15.63
C LEU A 119 16.93 -4.81 15.90
N PRO A 120 17.88 -5.12 14.98
CA PRO A 120 19.31 -5.03 15.28
C PRO A 120 19.92 -3.64 15.02
N PHE A 121 19.17 -2.73 14.39
CA PHE A 121 19.60 -1.36 14.09
C PHE A 121 18.47 -0.35 14.38
N PRO A 122 18.79 0.94 14.60
CA PRO A 122 17.79 1.97 14.79
C PRO A 122 16.77 2.05 13.64
N ALA A 123 15.52 2.31 13.97
CA ALA A 123 14.45 2.58 13.02
C ALA A 123 13.84 3.97 13.26
N ILE A 124 13.63 4.72 12.19
CA ILE A 124 12.90 5.99 12.20
C ILE A 124 11.52 5.75 11.60
N ASN A 125 10.49 6.01 12.41
CA ASN A 125 9.10 6.04 11.98
C ASN A 125 8.83 7.37 11.24
N VAL A 126 8.89 7.34 9.91
CA VAL A 126 8.55 8.50 9.08
C VAL A 126 7.03 8.67 9.01
N ASN A 127 6.29 7.56 8.97
CA ASN A 127 4.84 7.54 8.83
C ASN A 127 4.12 8.46 9.83
N ASP A 128 4.50 8.39 11.11
CA ASP A 128 3.81 9.12 12.19
C ASP A 128 4.27 10.58 12.32
N SER A 129 5.17 11.03 11.45
CA SER A 129 5.38 12.47 11.27
C SER A 129 4.04 13.12 10.90
N VAL A 130 3.73 14.26 11.52
CA VAL A 130 2.46 14.96 11.29
C VAL A 130 2.29 15.30 9.80
N THR A 131 3.36 15.74 9.15
CA THR A 131 3.40 16.09 7.72
C THR A 131 3.35 14.88 6.78
N LYS A 132 3.41 13.65 7.33
CA LYS A 132 3.22 12.39 6.58
C LYS A 132 1.82 11.86 6.87
N SER A 133 1.59 11.25 8.03
CA SER A 133 0.29 10.63 8.39
C SER A 133 -0.93 11.50 8.13
N LYS A 134 -0.88 12.80 8.47
CA LYS A 134 -2.05 13.70 8.33
C LYS A 134 -2.18 14.36 6.98
N PHE A 135 -1.20 14.15 6.09
CA PHE A 135 -1.20 14.71 4.74
C PHE A 135 -1.18 13.62 3.67
N ASP A 136 -0.14 12.80 3.63
CA ASP A 136 0.00 11.71 2.68
C ASP A 136 -1.15 10.70 2.82
N ASN A 137 -1.25 10.04 3.98
CA ASN A 137 -2.24 8.95 4.15
C ASN A 137 -3.67 9.47 3.97
N LYS A 138 -3.95 10.73 4.34
CA LYS A 138 -5.28 11.32 4.24
C LYS A 138 -5.54 12.01 2.91
N TYR A 139 -4.80 13.07 2.60
CA TYR A 139 -5.03 13.84 1.38
C TYR A 139 -4.49 13.14 0.14
N GLY A 140 -3.38 12.42 0.22
CA GLY A 140 -2.89 11.58 -0.87
C GLY A 140 -3.94 10.57 -1.33
N CYS A 141 -4.49 9.78 -0.40
CA CYS A 141 -5.58 8.85 -0.72
C CYS A 141 -6.87 9.55 -1.16
N ARG A 142 -7.13 10.78 -0.70
CA ARG A 142 -8.26 11.57 -1.19
C ARG A 142 -8.11 11.91 -2.68
N GLU A 143 -6.90 12.22 -3.13
CA GLU A 143 -6.62 12.50 -4.54
C GLU A 143 -6.58 11.20 -5.37
N SER A 144 -5.86 10.17 -4.89
CA SER A 144 -5.50 9.01 -5.71
C SER A 144 -6.57 7.91 -5.78
N LEU A 145 -7.43 7.73 -4.77
CA LEU A 145 -8.42 6.65 -4.78
C LEU A 145 -9.40 6.80 -5.96
N ALA A 146 -9.99 7.99 -6.11
CA ALA A 146 -10.92 8.23 -7.20
C ALA A 146 -10.25 8.16 -8.56
N ASP A 147 -8.99 8.60 -8.67
CA ASP A 147 -8.20 8.47 -9.89
C ASP A 147 -8.00 7.00 -10.25
N GLY A 148 -7.60 6.16 -9.30
CA GLY A 148 -7.43 4.71 -9.50
C GLY A 148 -8.71 4.03 -9.97
N ILE A 149 -9.84 4.26 -9.27
CA ILE A 149 -11.12 3.66 -9.65
C ILE A 149 -11.56 4.12 -11.04
N LYS A 150 -11.45 5.43 -11.34
CA LYS A 150 -11.86 5.97 -12.64
C LYS A 150 -10.98 5.44 -13.76
N ARG A 151 -9.65 5.46 -13.62
CA ARG A 151 -8.76 4.87 -14.63
C ARG A 151 -8.97 3.37 -14.77
N GLY A 152 -9.33 2.67 -13.70
CA GLY A 152 -9.58 1.22 -13.70
C GLY A 152 -10.91 0.83 -14.32
N THR A 153 -11.95 1.65 -14.25
CA THR A 153 -13.32 1.21 -14.57
C THR A 153 -14.17 2.20 -15.36
N ASP A 154 -13.74 3.46 -15.47
CA ASP A 154 -14.49 4.58 -16.05
C ASP A 154 -15.90 4.78 -15.45
N ILE A 155 -16.17 4.18 -14.28
CA ILE A 155 -17.49 4.17 -13.68
C ILE A 155 -17.90 5.56 -13.19
N MET A 156 -19.19 5.88 -13.35
CA MET A 156 -19.78 7.04 -12.68
C MET A 156 -19.88 6.78 -11.16
N LEU A 157 -19.12 7.55 -10.38
CA LEU A 157 -19.12 7.50 -8.90
C LEU A 157 -20.37 8.14 -8.27
N ALA A 158 -20.86 9.24 -8.85
CA ALA A 158 -22.02 9.95 -8.32
C ALA A 158 -23.25 9.03 -8.22
N GLY A 159 -23.91 9.06 -7.06
CA GLY A 159 -25.09 8.24 -6.75
C GLY A 159 -24.81 6.77 -6.42
N LYS A 160 -23.58 6.27 -6.61
CA LYS A 160 -23.17 4.92 -6.19
C LYS A 160 -23.04 4.82 -4.68
N THR A 161 -23.28 3.65 -4.14
CA THR A 161 -22.98 3.28 -2.76
C THR A 161 -21.54 2.78 -2.68
N VAL A 162 -20.66 3.53 -2.02
CA VAL A 162 -19.27 3.15 -1.80
C VAL A 162 -19.09 2.73 -0.36
N VAL A 163 -18.66 1.50 -0.14
CA VAL A 163 -18.34 0.94 1.17
C VAL A 163 -16.84 1.09 1.41
N VAL A 164 -16.45 1.81 2.45
CA VAL A 164 -15.05 1.96 2.87
C VAL A 164 -14.84 1.22 4.18
N ALA A 165 -14.01 0.18 4.16
CA ALA A 165 -13.67 -0.57 5.35
C ALA A 165 -12.44 0.03 6.03
N GLY A 166 -12.62 0.52 7.25
CA GLY A 166 -11.63 1.28 8.01
C GLY A 166 -11.80 2.78 7.82
N TYR A 167 -11.68 3.51 8.93
CA TYR A 167 -11.80 4.96 9.01
C TYR A 167 -10.62 5.59 9.77
N GLY A 168 -9.44 4.99 9.61
CA GLY A 168 -8.15 5.61 9.95
C GLY A 168 -7.82 6.81 9.03
N ASP A 169 -6.55 7.22 8.95
CA ASP A 169 -6.16 8.36 8.10
C ASP A 169 -6.46 8.10 6.61
N VAL A 170 -6.16 6.89 6.11
CA VAL A 170 -6.49 6.44 4.74
C VAL A 170 -8.00 6.43 4.52
N GLY A 171 -8.76 5.75 5.40
CA GLY A 171 -10.22 5.70 5.33
C GLY A 171 -10.87 7.08 5.33
N LYS A 172 -10.38 8.02 6.14
CA LYS A 172 -10.85 9.42 6.14
C LYS A 172 -10.60 10.10 4.80
N GLY A 173 -9.44 9.91 4.19
CA GLY A 173 -9.14 10.42 2.85
C GLY A 173 -10.06 9.85 1.78
N SER A 174 -10.17 8.52 1.78
CA SER A 174 -10.99 7.73 0.86
C SER A 174 -12.46 8.13 0.90
N THR A 175 -13.07 8.16 2.09
CA THR A 175 -14.47 8.56 2.27
C THR A 175 -14.74 10.00 1.84
N GLN A 176 -13.83 10.94 2.16
CA GLN A 176 -13.92 12.33 1.70
C GLN A 176 -13.89 12.45 0.17
N SER A 177 -13.03 11.67 -0.49
CA SER A 177 -12.96 11.62 -1.96
C SER A 177 -14.29 11.15 -2.54
N MET A 178 -14.79 10.01 -2.08
CA MET A 178 -16.01 9.40 -2.60
C MET A 178 -17.23 10.29 -2.37
N LYS A 179 -17.38 10.86 -1.16
CA LYS A 179 -18.43 11.85 -0.86
C LYS A 179 -18.32 13.09 -1.75
N GLY A 180 -17.11 13.60 -1.98
CA GLY A 180 -16.84 14.74 -2.85
C GLY A 180 -17.27 14.52 -4.30
N TYR A 181 -17.23 13.27 -4.79
CA TYR A 181 -17.75 12.88 -6.10
C TYR A 181 -19.27 12.57 -6.10
N GLY A 182 -19.98 12.81 -5.00
CA GLY A 182 -21.42 12.60 -4.89
C GLY A 182 -21.82 11.14 -4.66
N ALA A 183 -20.91 10.28 -4.21
CA ALA A 183 -21.24 8.93 -3.79
C ALA A 183 -21.93 8.92 -2.41
N LYS A 184 -22.77 7.91 -2.17
CA LYS A 184 -23.28 7.57 -0.84
C LYS A 184 -22.25 6.69 -0.16
N VAL A 185 -21.69 7.14 0.95
CA VAL A 185 -20.58 6.44 1.60
C VAL A 185 -21.07 5.72 2.85
N ILE A 186 -20.76 4.43 2.91
CA ILE A 186 -20.94 3.56 4.08
C ILE A 186 -19.55 3.24 4.62
N VAL A 187 -19.40 3.25 5.94
CA VAL A 187 -18.14 2.93 6.63
C VAL A 187 -18.33 1.69 7.49
N THR A 188 -17.34 0.80 7.49
CA THR A 188 -17.25 -0.28 8.48
C THR A 188 -16.05 -0.04 9.39
N GLU A 189 -16.24 -0.11 10.70
CA GLU A 189 -15.18 0.15 11.67
C GLU A 189 -15.26 -0.77 12.88
N ILE A 190 -14.09 -1.09 13.43
CA ILE A 190 -13.93 -1.82 14.69
C ILE A 190 -13.62 -0.88 15.85
N ASP A 191 -13.03 0.29 15.57
CA ASP A 191 -12.70 1.28 16.60
C ASP A 191 -13.90 2.21 16.82
N PRO A 192 -14.49 2.25 18.04
CA PRO A 192 -15.66 3.07 18.32
C PRO A 192 -15.41 4.57 18.19
N ILE A 193 -14.17 5.04 18.37
CA ILE A 193 -13.79 6.45 18.21
C ILE A 193 -13.82 6.81 16.73
N CYS A 194 -13.20 5.99 15.88
CA CYS A 194 -13.21 6.18 14.43
C CYS A 194 -14.63 6.07 13.86
N ALA A 195 -15.41 5.10 14.32
CA ALA A 195 -16.82 4.95 13.94
C ALA A 195 -17.65 6.20 14.30
N LEU A 196 -17.48 6.72 15.51
CA LEU A 196 -18.18 7.93 15.94
C LEU A 196 -17.75 9.15 15.11
N GLN A 197 -16.46 9.29 14.79
CA GLN A 197 -15.98 10.34 13.89
C GLN A 197 -16.64 10.25 12.51
N ALA A 198 -16.74 9.05 11.93
CA ALA A 198 -17.40 8.85 10.65
C ALA A 198 -18.90 9.22 10.71
N ALA A 199 -19.59 8.83 11.77
CA ALA A 199 -20.99 9.21 11.98
C ALA A 199 -21.18 10.73 12.09
N MET A 200 -20.28 11.44 12.78
CA MET A 200 -20.31 12.90 12.88
C MET A 200 -20.08 13.62 11.55
N GLU A 201 -19.37 12.99 10.61
CA GLU A 201 -19.20 13.46 9.24
C GLU A 201 -20.40 13.11 8.33
N GLY A 202 -21.43 12.46 8.87
CA GLY A 202 -22.67 12.11 8.18
C GLY A 202 -22.58 10.81 7.35
N TYR A 203 -21.62 9.95 7.65
CA TYR A 203 -21.54 8.61 7.05
C TYR A 203 -22.40 7.61 7.81
N GLU A 204 -22.99 6.66 7.08
CA GLU A 204 -23.63 5.50 7.67
C GLU A 204 -22.56 4.52 8.16
N ILE A 205 -22.72 3.99 9.37
CA ILE A 205 -21.82 2.98 9.95
C ILE A 205 -22.56 1.65 10.05
N THR A 206 -21.97 0.59 9.51
CA THR A 206 -22.49 -0.78 9.66
C THR A 206 -21.35 -1.81 9.55
N THR A 207 -21.68 -3.10 9.61
CA THR A 207 -20.78 -4.23 9.40
C THR A 207 -20.60 -4.52 7.90
N MET A 208 -19.52 -5.21 7.54
CA MET A 208 -19.34 -5.66 6.15
C MET A 208 -20.41 -6.67 5.73
N ASP A 209 -20.93 -7.46 6.67
CA ASP A 209 -22.02 -8.41 6.44
C ASP A 209 -23.29 -7.74 5.91
N GLU A 210 -23.63 -6.55 6.42
CA GLU A 210 -24.79 -5.78 5.95
C GLU A 210 -24.45 -4.93 4.72
N ALA A 211 -23.21 -4.40 4.64
CA ALA A 211 -22.80 -3.52 3.56
C ALA A 211 -22.58 -4.26 2.23
N CYS A 212 -22.16 -5.54 2.26
CA CYS A 212 -21.81 -6.33 1.09
C CYS A 212 -22.95 -6.49 0.06
N GLU A 213 -24.21 -6.53 0.51
CA GLU A 213 -25.38 -6.65 -0.37
C GLU A 213 -25.81 -5.30 -1.00
N ARG A 214 -25.28 -4.18 -0.50
CA ARG A 214 -25.71 -2.82 -0.85
C ARG A 214 -24.70 -2.07 -1.71
N GLY A 215 -23.41 -2.30 -1.48
CA GLY A 215 -22.31 -1.59 -2.12
C GLY A 215 -22.23 -1.79 -3.62
N ASP A 216 -21.88 -0.73 -4.35
CA ASP A 216 -21.40 -0.76 -5.74
C ASP A 216 -19.88 -0.89 -5.81
N ILE A 217 -19.19 -0.26 -4.85
CA ILE A 217 -17.74 -0.17 -4.81
C ILE A 217 -17.31 -0.45 -3.37
N PHE A 218 -16.32 -1.32 -3.19
CA PHE A 218 -15.78 -1.72 -1.91
C PHE A 218 -14.30 -1.38 -1.86
N VAL A 219 -13.91 -0.60 -0.85
CA VAL A 219 -12.54 -0.12 -0.65
C VAL A 219 -12.06 -0.56 0.72
N SER A 220 -11.08 -1.45 0.80
CA SER A 220 -10.41 -1.80 2.06
C SER A 220 -9.27 -0.83 2.36
N ALA A 221 -9.22 -0.32 3.60
CA ALA A 221 -8.29 0.70 4.06
C ALA A 221 -7.90 0.49 5.53
N THR A 222 -7.75 -0.77 5.95
CA THR A 222 -7.63 -1.14 7.38
C THR A 222 -6.19 -1.48 7.81
N GLY A 223 -5.33 -1.92 6.87
CA GLY A 223 -4.07 -2.58 7.18
C GLY A 223 -4.24 -3.95 7.88
N SER A 224 -5.46 -4.52 7.85
CA SER A 224 -5.82 -5.79 8.51
C SER A 224 -6.19 -6.85 7.48
N LYS A 225 -6.02 -8.12 7.86
CA LYS A 225 -6.28 -9.26 6.97
C LYS A 225 -7.75 -9.67 6.96
N ARG A 226 -8.22 -10.18 5.81
CA ARG A 226 -9.54 -10.81 5.63
C ARG A 226 -10.70 -9.90 6.04
N VAL A 227 -10.67 -8.66 5.57
CA VAL A 227 -11.73 -7.67 5.76
C VAL A 227 -12.89 -7.96 4.82
N ILE A 228 -12.59 -8.28 3.57
CA ILE A 228 -13.57 -8.69 2.56
C ILE A 228 -13.31 -10.16 2.22
N THR A 229 -14.17 -11.05 2.70
CA THR A 229 -14.05 -12.50 2.53
C THR A 229 -14.77 -13.00 1.28
N GLY A 230 -14.53 -14.25 0.90
CA GLY A 230 -15.31 -14.92 -0.13
C GLY A 230 -16.82 -14.92 0.11
N GLU A 231 -17.26 -15.08 1.37
CA GLU A 231 -18.67 -15.04 1.76
C GLU A 231 -19.30 -13.65 1.57
N HIS A 232 -18.52 -12.57 1.75
CA HIS A 232 -18.97 -11.22 1.42
C HIS A 232 -19.10 -11.07 -0.09
N MET A 233 -18.08 -11.48 -0.86
CA MET A 233 -18.06 -11.34 -2.32
C MET A 233 -19.16 -12.13 -3.01
N ALA A 234 -19.50 -13.33 -2.51
CA ALA A 234 -20.60 -14.15 -3.03
C ALA A 234 -21.99 -13.48 -2.88
N ARG A 235 -22.13 -12.51 -1.96
CA ARG A 235 -23.36 -11.74 -1.72
C ARG A 235 -23.37 -10.38 -2.42
N MET A 236 -22.26 -9.98 -3.05
CA MET A 236 -22.20 -8.74 -3.80
C MET A 236 -23.07 -8.79 -5.04
N LYS A 237 -23.62 -7.64 -5.42
CA LYS A 237 -24.36 -7.51 -6.67
C LYS A 237 -23.45 -7.67 -7.89
N ASN A 238 -24.08 -8.01 -9.01
CA ASN A 238 -23.40 -8.06 -10.30
C ASN A 238 -22.67 -6.74 -10.61
N ASN A 239 -21.44 -6.86 -11.12
CA ASN A 239 -20.53 -5.75 -11.46
C ASN A 239 -20.10 -4.87 -10.26
N ALA A 240 -20.15 -5.38 -9.03
CA ALA A 240 -19.50 -4.72 -7.90
C ALA A 240 -17.99 -4.58 -8.14
N ILE A 241 -17.43 -3.42 -7.78
CA ILE A 241 -15.98 -3.17 -7.84
C ILE A 241 -15.40 -3.38 -6.46
N VAL A 242 -14.32 -4.16 -6.34
CA VAL A 242 -13.62 -4.40 -5.08
C VAL A 242 -12.16 -4.02 -5.26
N CYS A 243 -11.63 -3.17 -4.39
CA CYS A 243 -10.23 -2.76 -4.44
C CYS A 243 -9.64 -2.54 -3.04
N ASN A 244 -8.33 -2.68 -2.93
CA ASN A 244 -7.57 -2.39 -1.71
C ASN A 244 -6.75 -1.11 -1.89
N ILE A 245 -6.81 -0.20 -0.91
CA ILE A 245 -5.91 0.97 -0.79
C ILE A 245 -5.17 0.97 0.55
N GLY A 246 -5.31 -0.09 1.35
CA GLY A 246 -4.44 -0.34 2.49
C GLY A 246 -3.14 -0.98 2.05
N HIS A 247 -2.74 -2.07 2.68
CA HIS A 247 -1.42 -2.66 2.44
C HIS A 247 -1.48 -4.16 2.17
N PHE A 248 -0.60 -4.62 1.27
CA PHE A 248 -0.59 -5.97 0.68
C PHE A 248 -1.89 -6.35 -0.03
N ASP A 249 -2.01 -7.63 -0.36
CA ASP A 249 -3.12 -8.30 -1.03
C ASP A 249 -4.04 -9.05 -0.05
N ILE A 250 -3.79 -8.93 1.27
CA ILE A 250 -4.44 -9.76 2.30
C ILE A 250 -5.71 -9.18 2.89
N GLU A 251 -6.07 -7.92 2.60
CA GLU A 251 -7.31 -7.32 3.10
C GLU A 251 -8.54 -7.94 2.41
N ILE A 252 -8.39 -8.30 1.14
CA ILE A 252 -9.40 -8.97 0.32
C ILE A 252 -8.96 -10.42 0.17
N ASP A 253 -9.89 -11.36 0.31
CA ASP A 253 -9.63 -12.78 0.12
C ASP A 253 -9.57 -13.14 -1.38
N VAL A 254 -8.57 -12.62 -2.10
CA VAL A 254 -8.38 -12.89 -3.54
C VAL A 254 -8.15 -14.40 -3.78
N GLY A 255 -7.47 -15.07 -2.86
CA GLY A 255 -7.26 -16.52 -2.90
C GLY A 255 -8.57 -17.31 -2.93
N TYR A 256 -9.65 -16.83 -2.31
CA TYR A 256 -10.97 -17.44 -2.47
C TYR A 256 -11.45 -17.41 -3.93
N LEU A 257 -11.26 -16.29 -4.64
CA LEU A 257 -11.67 -16.14 -6.03
C LEU A 257 -10.86 -17.04 -6.97
N GLU A 258 -9.55 -17.12 -6.75
CA GLU A 258 -8.64 -17.90 -7.60
C GLU A 258 -8.78 -19.42 -7.40
N ASN A 259 -9.08 -19.85 -6.16
CA ASN A 259 -9.04 -21.27 -5.80
C ASN A 259 -10.42 -21.94 -5.69
N THR A 260 -11.52 -21.19 -5.76
CA THR A 260 -12.87 -21.77 -5.66
C THR A 260 -13.32 -22.36 -7.00
N PRO A 261 -13.65 -23.66 -7.07
CA PRO A 261 -14.13 -24.28 -8.30
C PRO A 261 -15.39 -23.61 -8.85
N GLY A 262 -15.38 -23.31 -10.15
CA GLY A 262 -16.52 -22.71 -10.85
C GLY A 262 -16.46 -21.18 -10.95
N ILE A 263 -15.47 -20.53 -10.34
CA ILE A 263 -15.16 -19.12 -10.61
C ILE A 263 -14.30 -19.04 -11.86
N THR A 264 -14.59 -18.06 -12.72
CA THR A 264 -13.84 -17.77 -13.93
C THR A 264 -13.32 -16.34 -13.88
N GLU A 265 -12.04 -16.16 -14.14
CA GLU A 265 -11.42 -14.84 -14.28
C GLU A 265 -11.38 -14.43 -15.76
N GLU A 266 -11.81 -13.20 -16.04
CA GLU A 266 -11.64 -12.56 -17.34
C GLU A 266 -10.89 -11.23 -17.14
N ASN A 267 -9.66 -11.15 -17.66
CA ASN A 267 -8.90 -9.92 -17.62
C ASN A 267 -9.47 -8.92 -18.63
N ILE A 268 -10.06 -7.83 -18.12
CA ILE A 268 -10.60 -6.75 -18.95
C ILE A 268 -9.47 -5.85 -19.47
N LYS A 269 -8.50 -5.52 -18.60
CA LYS A 269 -7.32 -4.71 -18.91
C LYS A 269 -6.21 -4.83 -17.85
N PRO A 270 -5.00 -4.30 -18.12
CA PRO A 270 -3.88 -4.23 -17.18
C PRO A 270 -4.02 -3.18 -16.07
#